data_AF-A0A516SAU0-F1
#
_entry.id   AF-A0A516SAU0-F1
#
_cell.length_a   1.000
_cell.length_b   1.000
_cell.length_c   1.000
_cell.angle_alpha   90.00
_cell.angle_beta   90.00
_cell.angle_gamma   90.00
#
_symmetry.space_group_name_H-M   'P 1'
#
loop_
_entity.id
_entity.type
_entity.pdbx_description
1 polymer ?
#
loop_
_entity_poly.entity_id
_entity_poly.type
_entity_poly.pdbx_seq_one_letter_code
_entity_poly.pdbx_strand_id
1 'polypeptide(L)'
;MKAAQLFPDIRAIMTFAAGKYDDEMVGYYVWAQLGYDASLTESEQLQWRRDSGSNNAVTTIQALLEQPDGLAWWRLNGYGRIMQFDLSPGSPSIKVLNAYLAKEGIRV
;
A
#
# COMPACT_ATOMS: atom_id res chain seq x y z
N MET A 1 -15.91 -0.71 -26.88
CA MET A 1 -16.75 0.19 -26.07
C MET A 1 -15.80 1.06 -25.26
N LYS A 2 -15.66 2.36 -25.57
CA LYS A 2 -14.84 3.27 -24.75
C LYS A 2 -15.73 3.74 -23.60
N ALA A 3 -15.53 3.19 -22.41
CA ALA A 3 -16.07 3.79 -21.21
C ALA A 3 -15.50 5.22 -21.15
N ALA A 4 -16.39 6.22 -21.26
CA ALA A 4 -16.01 7.61 -21.18
C ALA A 4 -15.28 7.85 -19.85
N GLN A 5 -14.10 8.45 -19.96
CA GLN A 5 -13.22 8.79 -18.84
C GLN A 5 -13.93 9.87 -18.01
N LEU A 6 -14.74 9.43 -17.05
CA LEU A 6 -15.29 10.29 -16.02
C LEU A 6 -14.09 10.83 -15.25
N PHE A 7 -13.84 12.14 -15.39
CA PHE A 7 -12.81 12.92 -14.70
C PHE A 7 -11.35 12.71 -15.17
N PRO A 8 -10.95 13.28 -16.33
CA PRO A 8 -9.57 13.19 -16.83
C PRO A 8 -8.51 13.82 -15.89
N ASP A 9 -8.94 14.67 -14.95
CA ASP A 9 -8.04 15.40 -14.05
C ASP A 9 -7.91 14.78 -12.65
N ILE A 10 -8.68 13.75 -12.31
CA ILE A 10 -8.55 13.09 -11.00
C ILE A 10 -7.35 12.13 -11.07
N ARG A 11 -6.26 12.53 -10.42
CA ARG A 11 -4.99 11.77 -10.43
C ARG A 11 -4.82 10.83 -9.26
N ALA A 12 -5.57 11.03 -8.18
CA ALA A 12 -5.42 10.21 -6.99
C ALA A 12 -6.69 10.17 -6.12
N ILE A 13 -6.80 9.09 -5.36
CA ILE A 13 -7.77 8.95 -4.27
C ILE A 13 -7.00 8.99 -2.96
N MET A 14 -7.40 9.87 -2.05
CA MET A 14 -6.85 9.92 -0.69
C MET A 14 -7.85 9.33 0.29
N THR A 15 -7.36 8.57 1.27
CA THR A 15 -8.19 8.02 2.33
C THR A 15 -7.42 7.95 3.64
N PHE A 16 -8.11 8.04 4.78
CA PHE A 16 -7.53 7.67 6.06
C PHE A 16 -7.70 6.17 6.27
N ALA A 17 -6.61 5.42 6.12
CA ALA A 17 -6.59 3.97 6.27
C ALA A 17 -6.52 3.61 7.76
N ALA A 18 -7.65 3.64 8.47
CA ALA A 18 -7.71 3.54 9.93
C ALA A 18 -7.19 2.22 10.53
N GLY A 19 -6.87 2.24 11.83
CA GLY A 19 -6.55 1.05 12.62
C GLY A 19 -5.06 0.84 12.89
N LYS A 20 -4.75 -0.23 13.60
CA LYS A 20 -3.39 -0.73 13.90
C LYS A 20 -3.47 -2.21 14.27
N TYR A 21 -2.34 -2.84 14.60
CA TYR A 21 -2.35 -4.22 15.09
C TYR A 21 -3.22 -4.36 16.35
N ASP A 22 -4.02 -5.42 16.40
CA ASP A 22 -4.97 -5.75 17.49
C ASP A 22 -6.11 -4.73 17.70
N ASP A 23 -6.40 -3.89 16.71
CA ASP A 23 -7.53 -2.96 16.70
C ASP A 23 -8.73 -3.54 15.92
N GLU A 24 -9.95 -3.03 16.16
CA GLU A 24 -11.15 -3.47 15.43
C GLU A 24 -11.10 -3.06 13.95
N MET A 25 -10.44 -1.94 13.65
CA MET A 25 -10.23 -1.45 12.30
C MET A 25 -8.91 -1.97 11.72
N VAL A 26 -8.96 -2.49 10.49
CA VAL A 26 -7.80 -3.07 9.77
C VAL A 26 -7.45 -2.32 8.48
N GLY A 27 -7.94 -1.10 8.31
CA GLY A 27 -7.79 -0.29 7.10
C GLY A 27 -6.33 -0.09 6.70
N TYR A 28 -5.44 0.25 7.63
CA TYR A 28 -4.01 0.46 7.36
C TYR A 28 -3.33 -0.73 6.66
N TYR A 29 -3.81 -1.95 6.94
CA TYR A 29 -3.29 -3.19 6.39
C TYR A 29 -3.99 -3.59 5.08
N VAL A 30 -5.32 -3.44 5.02
CA VAL A 30 -6.11 -3.81 3.85
C VAL A 30 -5.86 -2.84 2.69
N TRP A 31 -5.91 -1.53 2.92
CA TRP A 31 -5.71 -0.54 1.85
C TRP A 31 -4.33 -0.64 1.21
N ALA A 32 -3.28 -0.91 2.00
CA ALA A 32 -1.93 -1.13 1.49
C ALA A 32 -1.85 -2.30 0.50
N GLN A 33 -2.51 -3.43 0.78
CA GLN A 33 -2.53 -4.57 -0.14
C GLN A 33 -3.30 -4.28 -1.44
N LEU A 34 -4.18 -3.29 -1.43
CA LEU A 34 -4.96 -2.89 -2.59
C LEU A 34 -4.26 -1.82 -3.44
N GLY A 35 -3.03 -1.42 -3.11
CA GLY A 35 -2.25 -0.46 -3.90
C GLY A 35 -2.25 0.97 -3.38
N TYR A 36 -2.85 1.24 -2.22
CA TYR A 36 -2.66 2.52 -1.54
C TYR A 36 -1.24 2.59 -0.95
N ASP A 37 -0.60 3.74 -1.08
CA ASP A 37 0.75 3.96 -0.58
C ASP A 37 0.83 5.18 0.35
N ALA A 38 1.85 5.17 1.20
CA ALA A 38 2.27 6.31 1.99
C ALA A 38 3.75 6.15 2.36
N SER A 39 4.41 7.26 2.69
CA SER A 39 5.78 7.22 3.16
C SER A 39 5.88 6.52 4.52
N LEU A 40 6.95 5.74 4.68
CA LEU A 40 7.41 5.26 5.98
C LEU A 40 8.14 6.40 6.69
N THR A 41 7.86 6.56 7.98
CA THR A 41 8.61 7.46 8.86
C THR A 41 10.04 6.94 9.05
N GLU A 42 10.98 7.82 9.40
CA GLU A 42 12.38 7.41 9.62
C GLU A 42 12.52 6.32 10.70
N SER A 43 11.70 6.39 11.75
CA SER A 43 11.69 5.38 12.82
C SER A 43 11.22 4.02 12.32
N GLU A 44 10.21 3.96 11.46
CA GLU A 44 9.75 2.72 10.82
C GLU A 44 10.81 2.14 9.89
N GLN A 45 11.49 2.98 9.09
CA GLN A 45 12.57 2.53 8.22
C GLN A 45 13.74 1.95 9.03
N LEU A 46 14.10 2.61 10.14
CA LEU A 46 15.14 2.11 11.04
C LEU A 46 14.71 0.82 11.75
N GLN A 47 13.45 0.71 12.16
CA GLN A 47 12.92 -0.49 12.80
C GLN A 47 12.90 -1.66 11.83
N TRP A 48 12.39 -1.47 10.61
CA TRP A 48 12.45 -2.48 9.56
C TRP A 48 13.87 -2.98 9.33
N ARG A 49 14.87 -2.10 9.19
CA ARG A 49 16.27 -2.51 9.00
C ARG A 49 16.79 -3.36 10.16
N ARG A 50 16.42 -3.03 11.40
CA ARG A 50 16.79 -3.83 12.58
C ARG A 50 16.11 -5.20 12.59
N ASP A 51 14.81 -5.22 12.33
CA ASP A 51 13.99 -6.43 12.49
C ASP A 51 14.22 -7.44 11.34
N SER A 52 14.42 -6.94 10.12
CA SER A 52 14.65 -7.76 8.93
C SER A 52 16.11 -8.12 8.67
N GLY A 53 17.05 -7.38 9.29
CA GLY A 53 18.47 -7.43 8.92
C GLY A 53 18.77 -6.91 7.50
N SER A 54 17.78 -6.32 6.81
CA SER A 54 17.93 -5.80 5.46
C SER A 54 18.63 -4.44 5.46
N ASN A 55 19.57 -4.26 4.53
CA ASN A 55 20.19 -2.97 4.25
C ASN A 55 19.46 -2.18 3.15
N ASN A 56 18.36 -2.72 2.60
CA ASN A 56 17.60 -2.04 1.57
C ASN A 56 16.90 -0.80 2.16
N ALA A 57 17.06 0.33 1.49
CA ALA A 57 16.28 1.52 1.80
C ALA A 57 14.84 1.33 1.28
N VAL A 58 13.92 1.07 2.20
CA VAL A 58 12.47 1.09 1.94
C VAL A 58 11.91 2.40 2.46
N THR A 59 11.27 3.20 1.61
CA THR A 59 10.80 4.55 1.97
C THR A 59 9.29 4.69 1.91
N THR A 60 8.58 3.74 1.30
CA THR A 60 7.12 3.70 1.22
C THR A 60 6.59 2.34 1.66
N ILE A 61 5.30 2.30 1.97
CA ILE A 61 4.61 1.07 2.36
C ILE A 61 4.65 0.06 1.22
N GLN A 62 4.41 0.48 -0.03
CA GLN A 62 4.50 -0.44 -1.18
C GLN A 62 5.91 -1.03 -1.35
N ALA A 63 6.96 -0.21 -1.23
CA ALA A 63 8.34 -0.69 -1.30
C ALA A 63 8.69 -1.68 -0.17
N LEU A 64 8.10 -1.49 1.02
CA LEU A 64 8.21 -2.44 2.12
C LEU A 64 7.47 -3.74 1.80
N LEU A 65 6.24 -3.68 1.27
CA LEU A 65 5.43 -4.86 0.94
C LEU A 65 6.06 -5.72 -0.17
N GLU A 66 6.91 -5.14 -1.02
CA GLU A 66 7.72 -5.86 -2.01
C GLU A 66 8.87 -6.68 -1.39
N GLN A 67 9.27 -6.39 -0.14
CA GLN A 67 10.33 -7.15 0.53
C GLN A 67 9.82 -8.51 1.03
N PRO A 68 10.71 -9.52 1.13
CA PRO A 68 10.44 -10.72 1.92
C PRO A 68 10.01 -10.32 3.33
N ASP A 69 8.91 -10.90 3.83
CA ASP A 69 8.32 -10.62 5.15
C ASP A 69 7.74 -9.20 5.37
N GLY A 70 7.84 -8.31 4.38
CA GLY A 70 7.40 -6.92 4.51
C GLY A 70 5.92 -6.77 4.85
N LEU A 71 5.05 -7.59 4.24
CA LEU A 71 3.62 -7.60 4.55
C LEU A 71 3.33 -8.06 5.99
N ALA A 72 4.03 -9.10 6.46
CA ALA A 72 3.88 -9.61 7.82
C ALA A 72 4.38 -8.57 8.83
N TRP A 73 5.50 -7.92 8.56
CA TRP A 73 6.04 -6.85 9.39
C TRP A 73 5.09 -5.65 9.43
N TRP A 74 4.55 -5.22 8.28
CA TRP A 74 3.57 -4.13 8.21
C TRP A 74 2.31 -4.43 9.01
N ARG A 75 1.82 -5.67 8.97
CA ARG A 75 0.67 -6.08 9.78
C ARG A 75 0.90 -5.86 11.28
N LEU A 76 2.11 -6.12 11.79
CA LEU A 76 2.40 -6.03 13.22
C LEU A 76 2.77 -4.61 13.67
N ASN A 77 3.46 -3.85 12.82
CA ASN A 77 4.07 -2.56 13.20
C ASN A 77 3.39 -1.34 12.55
N GLY A 78 2.60 -1.56 11.50
CA GLY A 78 1.90 -0.51 10.79
C GLY A 78 0.74 0.07 11.60
N TYR A 79 0.35 1.28 11.21
CA TYR A 79 -0.76 1.99 11.81
C TYR A 79 -1.39 2.96 10.81
N GLY A 80 -2.61 3.37 11.14
CA GLY A 80 -3.46 4.13 10.25
C GLY A 80 -2.95 5.53 9.97
N ARG A 81 -3.05 5.91 8.71
CA ARG A 81 -2.61 7.21 8.19
C ARG A 81 -3.35 7.56 6.90
N ILE A 82 -3.16 8.79 6.45
CA ILE A 82 -3.56 9.19 5.11
C ILE A 82 -2.70 8.41 4.11
N MET A 83 -3.36 7.72 3.19
CA MET A 83 -2.73 7.01 2.07
C MET A 83 -3.30 7.49 0.75
N GLN A 84 -2.53 7.31 -0.31
CA GLN A 84 -2.88 7.71 -1.66
C GLN A 84 -2.93 6.50 -2.59
N PHE A 85 -3.95 6.45 -3.44
CA PHE A 85 -4.00 5.58 -4.60
C PHE A 85 -3.81 6.41 -5.87
N ASP A 86 -2.73 6.17 -6.62
CA ASP A 86 -2.43 6.90 -7.87
C ASP A 86 -3.23 6.30 -9.04
N LEU A 87 -4.07 7.12 -9.66
CA LEU A 87 -4.94 6.74 -10.78
C LEU A 87 -4.28 6.93 -12.14
N SER A 88 -3.05 7.44 -12.19
CA SER A 88 -2.32 7.65 -13.43
C SER A 88 -2.17 6.33 -14.20
N PRO A 89 -2.33 6.31 -15.54
CA PRO A 89 -2.15 5.11 -16.32
C PRO A 89 -0.77 4.46 -16.07
N GLY A 90 -0.77 3.20 -15.65
CA GLY A 90 0.46 2.45 -15.37
C GLY A 90 1.11 2.74 -14.01
N SER A 91 0.43 3.46 -13.12
CA SER A 91 0.90 3.73 -11.76
C SER A 91 1.21 2.42 -10.98
N PRO A 92 2.09 2.48 -9.97
CA PRO A 92 2.29 1.37 -9.04
C PRO A 92 0.98 0.92 -8.37
N SER A 93 0.11 1.85 -7.95
CA SER A 93 -1.18 1.55 -7.33
C SER A 93 -2.06 0.66 -8.21
N ILE A 94 -2.20 0.99 -9.49
CA ILE A 94 -2.97 0.19 -10.45
C ILE A 94 -2.35 -1.19 -10.66
N LYS A 95 -1.02 -1.29 -10.73
CA LYS A 95 -0.32 -2.57 -10.89
C LYS A 95 -0.54 -3.49 -9.68
N VAL A 96 -0.43 -2.95 -8.47
CA VAL A 96 -0.66 -3.70 -7.22
C VAL A 96 -2.12 -4.17 -7.14
N LEU A 97 -3.09 -3.30 -7.44
CA LEU A 97 -4.50 -3.68 -7.47
C LEU A 97 -4.77 -4.80 -8.48
N ASN A 98 -4.25 -4.69 -9.70
CA ASN A 98 -4.43 -5.72 -10.72
C ASN A 98 -3.79 -7.05 -10.32
N ALA A 99 -2.62 -7.02 -9.67
CA ALA A 99 -1.98 -8.23 -9.15
C ALA A 99 -2.81 -8.88 -8.03
N TYR A 100 -3.38 -8.07 -7.12
CA TYR A 100 -4.31 -8.54 -6.10
C TYR A 100 -5.55 -9.20 -6.73
N LEU A 101 -6.20 -8.53 -7.68
CA LEU A 101 -7.40 -9.06 -8.35
C LEU A 101 -7.11 -10.37 -9.08
N ALA A 102 -5.98 -10.45 -9.80
CA ALA A 102 -5.58 -11.68 -10.49
C ALA A 102 -5.34 -12.85 -9.52
N LYS A 103 -4.72 -12.57 -8.35
CA LYS A 103 -4.52 -13.56 -7.28
C LYS A 103 -5.86 -14.09 -6.73
N GLU A 104 -6.87 -13.22 -6.62
CA GLU A 104 -8.22 -13.57 -6.19
C GLU A 104 -9.10 -14.14 -7.33
N GLY A 105 -8.53 -14.37 -8.52
CA GLY A 105 -9.25 -14.94 -9.66
C GLY A 105 -10.17 -13.95 -10.40
N ILE A 106 -10.08 -12.66 -10.09
CA ILE A 106 -10.84 -11.60 -10.73
C ILE A 106 -10.04 -11.06 -11.92
N ARG A 107 -10.65 -11.02 -13.10
CA ARG A 107 -10.04 -10.48 -14.33
C ARG A 107 -10.56 -9.08 -14.63
N VAL A 108 -9.65 -8.18 -15.02
CA VAL A 108 -9.90 -6.78 -15.39
C VAL A 108 -9.41 -6.48 -16.80
#